data_AF-A0A2E6YCT9-F1
#
_entry.id   AF-A0A2E6YCT9-F1
#
_cell.length_a   1.000
_cell.length_b   1.000
_cell.length_c   1.000
_cell.angle_alpha   90.00
_cell.angle_beta   90.00
_cell.angle_gamma   90.00
#
_symmetry.space_group_name_H-M   'P 1'
#
loop_
_entity.id
_entity.type
_entity.pdbx_description
1 polymer ?
#
loop_
_entity_poly.entity_id
_entity_poly.type
_entity_poly.pdbx_seq_one_letter_code
_entity_poly.pdbx_strand_id
1 'polypeptide(L)' 'MEYEGRAISTKLNQRQAFNQAFSYLKSGDAKMCLTVCNVTLQRFPKDINLLCLCARATIALRLFEYSQKNLDKAV' A
#
# COMPACT_ATOMS: atom_id res chain seq x y z
N MET A 1 -33.35 -0.56 10.16
CA MET A 1 -32.21 0.02 10.89
C MET A 1 -31.24 0.52 9.84
N GLU A 2 -31.43 1.77 9.42
CA GLU A 2 -30.66 2.42 8.37
C GLU A 2 -29.33 2.89 8.97
N TYR A 3 -28.22 2.28 8.54
CA TYR A 3 -26.90 2.78 8.87
C TYR A 3 -26.57 3.91 7.89
N GLU A 4 -26.69 5.13 8.40
CA GLU A 4 -26.32 6.37 7.72
C GLU A 4 -24.89 6.29 7.15
N GLY A 5 -24.80 6.12 5.84
CA GLY A 5 -24.44 7.25 4.98
C GLY A 5 -23.16 8.02 5.31
N ARG A 6 -22.09 7.39 5.82
CA ARG A 6 -20.73 7.91 5.62
C ARG A 6 -20.15 7.24 4.38
N ALA A 7 -20.47 7.82 3.22
CA ALA A 7 -19.81 7.50 1.96
C ALA A 7 -18.30 7.75 2.12
N ILE A 8 -17.56 6.71 2.48
CA ILE A 8 -16.10 6.69 2.39
C ILE A 8 -15.82 6.87 0.90
N SER A 9 -15.40 8.09 0.54
CA SER A 9 -15.11 8.56 -0.81
C SER A 9 -14.68 7.42 -1.73
N THR A 10 -15.56 7.06 -2.66
CA THR A 10 -15.44 5.94 -3.61
C THR A 10 -14.34 6.13 -4.66
N LYS A 11 -13.40 7.06 -4.45
CA LYS A 11 -12.22 7.24 -5.30
C LYS A 11 -10.99 7.58 -4.47
N LEU A 12 -10.48 6.63 -3.70
CA LEU A 12 -9.04 6.66 -3.43
C LEU A 12 -8.34 6.34 -4.75
N ASN A 13 -8.04 7.37 -5.53
CA ASN A 13 -7.26 7.18 -6.76
C ASN A 13 -5.84 6.75 -6.40
N GLN A 14 -5.15 6.09 -7.33
CA GLN A 14 -3.80 5.53 -7.11
C GLN A 14 -2.84 6.52 -6.44
N ARG A 15 -2.92 7.81 -6.82
CA ARG A 15 -2.10 8.89 -6.27
C ARG A 15 -2.39 9.19 -4.80
N GLN A 16 -3.67 9.24 -4.40
CA GLN A 16 -4.04 9.47 -3.00
C GLN A 16 -3.60 8.30 -2.11
N ALA A 17 -3.81 7.08 -2.59
CA ALA A 17 -3.39 5.87 -1.89
C ALA A 17 -1.86 5.81 -1.72
N PHE A 18 -1.13 6.15 -2.78
CA PHE A 18 0.32 6.26 -2.75
C PHE A 18 0.78 7.31 -1.72
N ASN A 19 0.21 8.52 -1.76
CA ASN A 19 0.57 9.60 -0.84
C ASN A 19 0.33 9.20 0.63
N GLN A 20 -0.78 8.52 0.91
CA GLN A 20 -1.11 8.02 2.25
C GLN A 20 -0.13 6.93 2.71
N ALA A 21 0.14 5.94 1.88
CA ALA A 21 1.12 4.90 2.20
C ALA A 21 2.52 5.52 2.43
N PHE A 22 2.89 6.49 1.60
CA PHE A 22 4.19 7.15 1.69
C PHE A 22 4.34 8.00 2.95
N SER A 23 3.27 8.63 3.44
CA SER A 23 3.31 9.35 4.72
C SER A 23 3.62 8.43 5.90
N TYR A 24 3.07 7.21 5.91
CA TYR A 24 3.37 6.23 6.96
C TYR A 24 4.83 5.76 6.91
N LEU A 25 5.38 5.54 5.70
CA LEU A 25 6.79 5.19 5.59
C LEU A 25 7.70 6.32 6.08
N LYS A 26 7.35 7.58 5.79
CA LYS A 26 8.09 8.75 6.27
C LYS A 26 8.07 8.91 7.79
N SER A 27 6.96 8.55 8.44
CA SER A 27 6.82 8.59 9.89
C SER A 27 7.42 7.37 10.60
N GLY A 28 8.04 6.43 9.86
CA GLY A 28 8.59 5.19 10.41
C GLY A 28 7.57 4.07 10.63
N ASP A 29 6.30 4.28 10.29
CA ASP A 29 5.26 3.26 10.37
C ASP A 29 5.22 2.40 9.10
N ALA A 30 6.28 1.59 8.94
CA ALA A 30 6.40 0.69 7.81
C ALA A 30 5.29 -0.38 7.77
N LYS A 31 4.69 -0.74 8.92
CA LYS A 31 3.56 -1.69 8.98
C LYS A 31 2.32 -1.09 8.34
N MET A 32 1.97 0.14 8.71
CA MET A 32 0.80 0.80 8.14
C MET A 32 0.99 1.13 6.65
N CYS A 33 2.22 1.51 6.25
CA CYS A 33 2.59 1.63 4.83
C CYS A 33 2.29 0.34 4.05
N LEU A 34 2.78 -0.81 4.56
CA LEU A 34 2.58 -2.11 3.93
C LEU A 34 1.09 -2.48 3.83
N THR A 35 0.31 -2.22 4.89
CA THR A 35 -1.14 -2.47 4.90
C THR A 35 -1.87 -1.66 3.82
N VAL A 36 -1.59 -0.35 3.70
CA VAL A 36 -2.21 0.49 2.67
C VAL A 36 -1.80 0.03 1.27
N CYS A 37 -0.52 -0.32 1.07
CA CYS A 37 -0.06 -0.85 -0.22
C CYS A 37 -0.79 -2.14 -0.60
N ASN A 38 -0.90 -3.11 0.31
CA ASN A 38 -1.57 -4.39 0.04
C ASN A 38 -3.05 -4.21 -0.32
N VAL A 39 -3.79 -3.38 0.43
CA VAL A 39 -5.21 -3.09 0.13
C VAL A 39 -5.35 -2.40 -1.22
N THR A 40 -4.44 -1.48 -1.55
CA THR A 40 -4.52 -0.72 -2.80
C THR A 40 -4.14 -1.58 -4.00
N LEU A 41 -3.14 -2.46 -3.87
CA LEU A 41 -2.72 -3.39 -4.91
C LEU A 41 -3.78 -4.45 -5.23
N GLN A 42 -4.72 -4.76 -4.33
CA GLN A 42 -5.88 -5.59 -4.69
C GLN A 42 -6.74 -4.94 -5.79
N ARG A 43 -6.76 -3.60 -5.87
CA ARG A 43 -7.50 -2.85 -6.89
C ARG A 43 -6.64 -2.47 -8.08
N PHE A 44 -5.36 -2.18 -7.85
CA PHE A 44 -4.40 -1.76 -8.86
C PHE A 44 -3.16 -2.66 -8.85
N PRO A 45 -3.28 -3.95 -9.23
CA PRO A 45 -2.23 -4.95 -9.01
C PRO A 45 -0.92 -4.69 -9.76
N LYS A 46 -0.96 -3.85 -10.80
CA LYS A 46 0.20 -3.51 -11.65
C LYS A 46 0.71 -2.09 -11.42
N ASP A 47 0.31 -1.43 -10.32
CA ASP A 47 0.81 -0.10 -10.01
C ASP A 47 2.26 -0.16 -9.49
N ILE A 48 3.20 0.19 -10.38
CA ILE A 48 4.63 0.12 -10.11
C ILE A 48 5.03 0.99 -8.91
N ASN A 49 4.40 2.16 -8.72
CA ASN A 49 4.74 3.04 -7.60
C ASN A 49 4.36 2.39 -6.26
N LEU A 50 3.19 1.76 -6.20
CA LEU A 50 2.75 1.03 -5.01
C LEU A 50 3.58 -0.24 -4.77
N LEU A 51 3.98 -0.97 -5.82
CA LEU A 51 4.86 -2.12 -5.71
C LEU A 51 6.24 -1.73 -5.13
N CYS A 52 6.84 -0.66 -5.64
CA CYS A 52 8.10 -0.11 -5.12
C CYS A 52 7.98 0.32 -3.66
N LEU A 53 6.89 1.00 -3.31
CA LEU A 53 6.65 1.44 -1.94
C LEU A 53 6.44 0.26 -0.98
N CYS A 54 5.72 -0.76 -1.43
CA CYS A 54 5.54 -2.03 -0.72
C CYS A 54 6.89 -2.69 -0.43
N ALA A 55 7.75 -2.84 -1.45
CA ALA A 55 9.09 -3.41 -1.28
C ALA A 55 9.92 -2.62 -0.25
N ARG A 56 9.90 -1.28 -0.29
CA ARG A 56 10.58 -0.43 0.69
C ARG A 56 10.07 -0.66 2.12
N ALA A 57 8.75 -0.76 2.30
CA ALA A 57 8.16 -1.03 3.60
C ALA A 57 8.55 -2.42 4.12
N THR A 58 8.55 -3.43 3.25
CA THR A 58 8.94 -4.80 3.59
C THR A 58 10.42 -4.90 3.98
N ILE A 59 11.32 -4.20 3.28
CA ILE A 59 12.74 -4.07 3.66
C ILE A 59 12.89 -3.40 5.02
N ALA A 60 12.17 -2.30 5.27
CA ALA A 60 12.20 -1.59 6.55
C ALA A 60 11.73 -2.47 7.72
N LEU A 61 10.79 -3.39 7.47
CA LEU A 61 10.32 -4.37 8.44
C LEU A 61 11.22 -5.60 8.59
N ARG A 62 12.32 -5.70 7.82
CA ARG A 62 13.19 -6.89 7.74
C ARG A 62 12.44 -8.17 7.37
N LEU A 63 11.32 -8.04 6.65
CA LEU A 63 10.48 -9.14 6.17
C LEU A 63 10.99 -9.64 4.81
N PHE A 64 12.27 -10.03 4.75
CA PHE A 64 12.97 -10.31 3.49
C PHE A 64 12.27 -11.37 2.62
N GLU A 65 11.65 -12.38 3.23
CA GLU A 65 10.90 -13.44 2.52
C GLU A 65 9.66 -12.91 1.76
N TYR A 66 9.03 -11.84 2.24
CA TYR A 66 7.88 -11.22 1.56
C TYR A 66 8.31 -10.27 0.45
N SER A 67 9.50 -9.69 0.55
CA SER A 67 10.01 -8.72 -0.42
C SER A 67 10.34 -9.40 -1.75
N GLN A 68 10.92 -10.60 -1.69
CA GLN A 68 11.33 -11.34 -2.89
C GLN A 68 10.13 -11.73 -3.77
N LYS A 69 9.04 -12.21 -3.17
CA LYS A 69 7.78 -12.53 -3.89
C LYS A 69 7.13 -11.33 -4.60
N ASN A 70 7.38 -10.10 -4.13
CA ASN A 70 6.84 -8.89 -4.74
C ASN A 70 7.74 -8.37 -5.87
N LEU A 71 9.07 -8.53 -5.74
CA LEU A 71 10.02 -8.22 -6.81
C LEU A 71 9.81 -9.14 -8.02
N ASP A 72 9.56 -10.44 -7.79
CA ASP A 72 9.30 -11.42 -8.86
C ASP A 72 8.03 -11.11 -9.68
N LYS A 73 7.11 -10.30 -9.14
CA LYS A 73 5.88 -9.88 -9.83
C LYS A 73 6.03 -8.57 -10.60
N ALA A 74 7.13 -7.85 -10.39
CA ALA A 74 7.39 -6.54 -10.99
C ALA A 74 8.27 -6.60 -12.25
N VAL A 75 8.74 -7.79 -12.62
CA VAL A 75 9.47 -8.11 -13.87
C VAL A 75 8.51 -8.80 -14.83
#